data_AF-A0A3G8YCM3-F1
#
_entry.id   AF-A0A3G8YCM3-F1
#
_cell.length_a   1.000
_cell.length_b   1.000
_cell.length_c   1.000
_cell.angle_alpha   90.00
_cell.angle_beta   90.00
_cell.angle_gamma   90.00
#
_symmetry.space_group_name_H-M   'P 1'
#
loop_
_entity.id
_entity.type
_entity.pdbx_description
1 polymer ?
#
loop_
_entity_poly.entity_id
_entity_poly.type
_entity_poly.pdbx_seq_one_letter_code
_entity_poly.pdbx_strand_id
1 'polypeptide(L)' 'MAEICREYGISEQTFYNWKSKYGGMSLSELQRVKELEAENARLKRIVADQQISIDILKEVNSKKW' A
#
# COMPACT_ATOMS: atom_id res chain seq x y z
N MET A 1 1.16 -1.22 -29.08
CA MET A 1 1.60 -1.07 -27.67
C MET A 1 2.37 0.23 -27.48
N ALA A 2 3.36 0.52 -28.33
CA ALA A 2 4.05 1.82 -28.39
C ALA A 2 3.11 3.04 -28.45
N GLU A 3 1.99 2.96 -29.16
CA GLU A 3 0.99 4.05 -29.26
C GLU A 3 0.26 4.29 -27.94
N ILE A 4 -0.25 3.24 -27.30
CA ILE A 4 -0.87 3.30 -25.95
C ILE A 4 0.16 3.83 -24.94
N CYS A 5 1.40 3.33 -24.98
CA CYS A 5 2.45 3.82 -24.10
C CYS A 5 2.72 5.32 -24.29
N ARG A 6 2.72 5.80 -25.54
CA ARG A 6 2.88 7.23 -25.87
C ARG A 6 1.69 8.08 -25.44
N GLU A 7 0.47 7.59 -25.66
CA GLU A 7 -0.79 8.27 -25.29
C GLU A 7 -0.89 8.46 -23.78
N TYR A 8 -0.56 7.43 -23.00
CA TYR A 8 -0.63 7.45 -21.54
C TYR A 8 0.69 7.93 -20.88
N GLY A 9 1.70 8.30 -21.66
CA GLY A 9 2.99 8.79 -21.15
C GLY A 9 3.77 7.78 -20.32
N ILE A 10 3.59 6.48 -20.57
CA ILE A 10 4.27 5.39 -19.86
C ILE A 10 5.27 4.68 -20.78
N SER A 11 6.29 4.05 -20.19
CA SER A 11 7.20 3.20 -20.96
C SER A 11 6.55 1.84 -21.27
N GLU A 12 6.98 1.17 -22.33
CA GLU A 12 6.53 -0.21 -22.62
C GLU A 12 6.87 -1.17 -21.47
N GLN A 13 8.01 -0.95 -20.80
CA GLN A 13 8.38 -1.72 -19.61
C GLN A 13 7.36 -1.57 -18.48
N THR A 14 6.90 -0.34 -18.22
CA THR A 14 5.86 -0.05 -17.22
C THR A 14 4.57 -0.80 -17.55
N PHE A 15 4.16 -0.78 -18.82
CA PHE A 15 2.97 -1.49 -19.29
C PHE A 15 3.10 -3.01 -19.07
N TYR A 16 4.22 -3.63 -19.46
CA TYR A 16 4.42 -5.06 -19.26
C TYR A 16 4.49 -5.46 -17.78
N ASN A 17 5.08 -4.61 -16.92
CA ASN A 17 5.07 -4.83 -15.48
C ASN A 17 3.65 -4.87 -14.92
N TRP A 18 2.79 -3.93 -15.32
CA TRP A 18 1.38 -3.93 -14.93
C TRP A 18 0.62 -5.11 -15.51
N LYS A 19 0.85 -5.46 -16.78
CA LYS A 19 0.23 -6.64 -17.40
C LYS A 19 0.62 -7.94 -16.71
N SER A 20 1.88 -8.09 -16.30
CA SER A 20 2.35 -9.25 -15.53
C SER A 20 1.68 -9.32 -14.15
N LYS A 21 1.55 -8.17 -13.48
CA LYS A 21 0.99 -8.09 -12.12
C LYS A 21 -0.55 -8.19 -12.07
N TYR A 22 -1.24 -7.65 -13.08
CA TYR A 22 -2.68 -7.38 -13.03
C TYR A 22 -3.46 -7.94 -14.23
N GLY A 23 -2.78 -8.41 -15.29
CA GLY A 23 -3.42 -8.71 -16.59
C GLY A 23 -4.38 -9.91 -16.60
N GLY A 24 -4.39 -10.74 -15.55
CA GLY A 24 -5.35 -11.82 -15.38
C GLY A 24 -6.50 -11.51 -14.42
N MET A 25 -6.55 -10.30 -13.85
CA MET A 25 -7.57 -9.91 -12.88
C MET A 25 -8.76 -9.25 -13.56
N SER A 26 -9.95 -9.55 -13.06
CA SER A 26 -11.16 -8.79 -13.34
C SER A 26 -11.11 -7.40 -12.70
N LEU A 27 -11.97 -6.49 -13.18
CA LEU A 27 -12.07 -5.13 -12.63
C LEU A 27 -12.47 -5.13 -11.14
N SER A 28 -13.35 -6.05 -10.73
CA SER A 28 -13.77 -6.19 -9.33
C SER A 28 -12.61 -6.66 -8.44
N GLU A 29 -11.76 -7.57 -8.93
CA GLU A 29 -10.55 -8.00 -8.21
C GLU A 29 -9.56 -6.84 -8.08
N LEU A 30 -9.33 -6.07 -9.14
CA LEU A 30 -8.45 -4.90 -9.08
C LEU A 30 -8.95 -3.84 -8.10
N GLN A 31 -10.26 -3.57 -8.09
CA GLN A 31 -10.88 -2.67 -7.14
C GLN A 31 -10.68 -3.17 -5.70
N ARG A 32 -10.89 -4.48 -5.47
CA ARG A 32 -10.69 -5.09 -4.17
C ARG A 32 -9.23 -5.02 -3.70
N VAL A 33 -8.26 -5.21 -4.59
CA VAL A 33 -6.83 -5.06 -4.25
C VAL A 33 -6.54 -3.64 -3.78
N LYS A 34 -7.02 -2.61 -4.51
CA LYS A 34 -6.81 -1.21 -4.12
C LYS A 34 -7.41 -0.88 -2.76
N GLU A 35 -8.62 -1.37 -2.48
CA GLU A 35 -9.27 -1.18 -1.18
C GLU A 35 -8.49 -1.85 -0.04
N LEU A 36 -8.02 -3.07 -0.27
CA LEU A 36 -7.22 -3.80 0.71
C LEU A 36 -5.86 -3.13 0.95
N GLU A 37 -5.20 -2.62 -0.09
CA GLU A 37 -3.95 -1.87 0.04
C GLU A 37 -4.16 -0.58 0.85
N ALA A 38 -5.24 0.16 0.60
CA ALA A 38 -5.60 1.36 1.36
C ALA A 38 -5.89 1.06 2.83
N GLU A 39 -6.69 0.03 3.10
CA GLU A 39 -7.02 -0.38 4.47
C GLU A 39 -5.79 -0.90 5.21
N ASN A 40 -4.93 -1.68 4.56
CA ASN A 40 -3.68 -2.14 5.14
C ASN A 40 -2.77 -0.97 5.53
N ALA A 41 -2.66 0.05 4.67
CA ALA A 41 -1.90 1.26 5.00
C ALA A 41 -2.49 2.02 6.20
N ARG A 42 -3.82 2.12 6.28
CA ARG A 42 -4.52 2.74 7.42
C ARG A 42 -4.25 1.98 8.72
N LEU A 43 -4.39 0.65 8.69
CA LEU A 43 -4.15 -0.21 9.85
C LEU A 43 -2.70 -0.15 10.31
N LYS A 44 -1.73 -0.19 9.40
CA LYS A 44 -0.31 -0.03 9.73
C LYS A 44 -0.01 1.28 10.45
N ARG A 45 -0.63 2.39 10.01
CA ARG A 45 -0.48 3.68 10.69
C ARG A 45 -1.01 3.63 12.11
N ILE A 46 -2.24 3.13 12.30
CA ILE A 46 -2.86 3.00 13.62
C ILE A 46 -1.98 2.16 14.56
N VAL A 47 -1.47 1.03 14.08
CA VAL A 47 -0.59 0.16 14.88
C VAL A 47 0.71 0.88 15.24
N ALA A 48 1.31 1.63 14.32
CA ALA A 48 2.52 2.40 14.62
C ALA A 48 2.26 3.48 15.68
N ASP A 49 1.17 4.24 15.57
CA ASP A 49 0.79 5.28 16.53
C ASP A 49 0.51 4.69 17.92
N GLN A 50 -0.17 3.54 17.97
CA GLN A 50 -0.41 2.78 19.21
C GLN A 50 0.89 2.28 19.82
N GLN A 51 1.80 1.73 19.01
CA GLN A 51 3.08 1.22 19.49
C GLN A 51 3.91 2.33 20.13
N ILE A 52 3.98 3.51 19.50
CA ILE A 52 4.64 4.69 20.06
C ILE A 52 4.03 5.06 21.43
N SER A 53 2.69 5.10 21.52
CA SER A 53 1.99 5.42 22.76
C SER A 53 2.29 4.42 23.87
N ILE A 54 2.32 3.13 23.54
CA ILE A 54 2.68 2.04 24.47
C ILE A 54 4.11 2.21 24.97
N ASP A 55 5.05 2.52 24.08
CA ASP A 55 6.46 2.67 24.44
C ASP A 55 6.69 3.88 25.36
N ILE A 56 6.02 5.00 25.09
CA ILE A 56 6.02 6.18 25.98
C ILE A 56 5.47 5.81 27.37
N LEU A 57 4.34 5.10 27.43
CA LEU A 57 3.74 4.71 28.71
C LEU A 57 4.64 3.76 29.50
N LYS A 58 5.30 2.82 28.84
CA LYS A 58 6.27 1.92 29.45
C LYS A 58 7.47 2.70 30.02
N GLU A 59 7.99 3.67 29.29
CA GLU A 59 9.10 4.52 29.75
C GLU A 59 8.71 5.39 30.96
N VAL A 60 7.51 5.98 30.95
CA VAL A 60 7.03 6.74 32.10
C VAL A 60 6.86 5.83 33.32
N ASN A 61 6.33 4.63 33.12
CA ASN A 61 6.15 3.68 34.21
C ASN A 61 7.49 3.15 34.72
N SER A 62 8.51 2.97 33.87
CA SER A 62 9.85 2.50 34.28
C SER A 62 10.62 3.48 35.18
N LYS A 63 10.26 4.77 35.18
CA LYS A 63 10.89 5.82 36.00
C LYS A 63 10.23 6.06 37.36
N LYS A 64 9.09 5.42 37.66
CA LYS A 64 8.29 5.63 38.89
C LYS A 64 8.71 4.76 40.09
N TRP A 65 9.84 4.07 40.01
CA TRP A 65 10.33 3.07 40.97
C TRP A 65 11.85 3.15 41.03
#